data_AF-A0A0N0AQL3-F1
#
_entry.id   AF-A0A0N0AQL3-F1
#
_cell.length_a   1.000
_cell.length_b   1.000
_cell.length_c   1.000
_cell.angle_alpha   90.00
_cell.angle_beta   90.00
_cell.angle_gamma   90.00
#
_symmetry.space_group_name_H-M   'P 1'
#
loop_
_entity.id
_entity.type
_entity.pdbx_description
1 polymer ?
#
loop_
_entity_poly.entity_id
_entity_poly.type
_entity_poly.pdbx_seq_one_letter_code
_entity_poly.pdbx_strand_id
1 'polypeptide(L)'
;MITLTVAQSWDRIETWLAEHAPLSHGLLRPPARPEDVAAAELRLGVTFPSDLKESLLRHDGVRLQDGTPTLDHYGPLSGVEDIVNSTEFLRHIGEEAAEEVAEADLDEEERDQHAYWPHERLLITLGIGWQSSDGLFVVTRPGPHHGRIGRYFDEGCPSFTDWPGLRHVLADLATALENGTPFHGSTPLGFEGRLIWDHDRTAVPDPSSPLGLAAGTTEPQVPPAEPAPPAPQPGESYVVLGFGTPAEPPPAQPDVVFVAGVSPGELLDGLGAVPATAGPRSREQARSSAAAPWAACRPMVRAGRCGDGWSYATQEGGDPQFGRPEVLRRLSRGTRVVRLAKEGPEVRVTVVEDGAERPGAARRVLSPREDYVTGPDGKPALGRDGQQWQRIGVDPWPGSTAAYTRLLAALATEHGITWDPAADGDEPLASALLLPVLDDLPPARTPVSSVRDVDLGGIVERTPPERLRSAMAAQLGRLASETGIDAYPEIAGALERIRRNEPVDLPAGGDLDLRMRTLSAEVRAARGLLDAARRGPDPAPVTAADLAAWAARDSAAGALREFLLLPLPAAAATILYQRLSVHWRDDLAADLGG
;
A
#
# COMPACT_ATOMS: atom_id res chain seq x y z
N MET A 1 29.24 3.96 21.58
CA MET A 1 30.11 3.55 20.46
C MET A 1 31.22 2.68 21.02
N ILE A 2 31.28 1.43 20.55
CA ILE A 2 32.36 0.50 20.89
C ILE A 2 33.58 0.88 20.03
N THR A 3 34.75 1.05 20.63
CA THR A 3 35.98 1.46 19.94
C THR A 3 36.87 0.24 19.66
N LEU A 4 36.47 -0.60 18.70
CA LEU A 4 37.30 -1.69 18.19
C LEU A 4 38.09 -1.23 16.96
N THR A 5 39.23 -1.88 16.73
CA THR A 5 39.96 -1.71 15.46
C THR A 5 39.26 -2.47 14.33
N VAL A 6 39.65 -2.17 13.09
CA VAL A 6 39.12 -2.87 11.91
C VAL A 6 39.49 -4.36 11.97
N ALA A 7 40.76 -4.68 12.28
CA ALA A 7 41.20 -6.07 12.45
C ALA A 7 40.39 -6.84 13.52
N GLN A 8 40.19 -6.24 14.71
CA GLN A 8 39.42 -6.88 15.78
C GLN A 8 37.96 -7.13 15.39
N SER A 9 37.36 -6.21 14.64
CA SER A 9 35.98 -6.34 14.17
C SER A 9 35.87 -7.46 13.13
N TRP A 10 36.83 -7.54 12.19
CA TRP A 10 36.90 -8.61 11.21
C TRP A 10 37.08 -9.99 11.84
N ASP A 11 37.97 -10.14 12.82
CA ASP A 11 38.16 -11.45 13.47
C ASP A 11 36.86 -11.97 14.11
N ARG A 12 36.05 -11.07 14.69
CA ARG A 12 34.72 -11.38 15.25
C ARG A 12 33.72 -11.76 14.16
N ILE A 13 33.65 -10.97 13.09
CA ILE A 13 32.75 -11.21 11.94
C ILE A 13 33.09 -12.56 11.27
N GLU A 14 34.36 -12.81 10.98
CA GLU A 14 34.84 -14.06 10.38
C GLU A 14 34.50 -15.26 11.25
N THR A 15 34.76 -15.18 12.56
CA THR A 15 34.46 -16.26 13.51
C THR A 15 32.97 -16.58 13.51
N TRP A 16 32.12 -15.56 13.61
CA TRP A 16 30.68 -15.75 13.63
C TRP A 16 30.16 -16.33 12.30
N LEU A 17 30.63 -15.80 11.16
CA LEU A 17 30.23 -16.29 9.84
C LEU A 17 30.69 -17.73 9.61
N ALA A 18 31.89 -18.10 10.04
CA ALA A 18 32.39 -19.47 9.89
C ALA A 18 31.52 -20.48 10.66
N GLU A 19 30.99 -20.10 11.82
CA GLU A 19 30.14 -20.95 12.66
C GLU A 19 28.68 -20.97 12.18
N HIS A 20 28.09 -19.82 11.89
CA HIS A 20 26.64 -19.68 11.67
C HIS A 20 26.25 -19.52 10.20
N ALA A 21 27.15 -19.02 9.36
CA ALA A 21 26.90 -18.74 7.94
C ALA A 21 28.08 -19.15 7.02
N PRO A 22 28.51 -20.43 7.05
CA PRO A 22 29.71 -20.88 6.33
C PRO A 22 29.70 -20.66 4.82
N LEU A 23 28.52 -20.64 4.17
CA LEU A 23 28.42 -20.31 2.75
C LEU A 23 28.75 -18.83 2.52
N SER A 24 28.20 -17.93 3.33
CA SER A 24 28.51 -16.49 3.28
C SER A 24 29.97 -16.21 3.64
N HIS A 25 30.52 -16.92 4.64
CA HIS A 25 31.94 -16.85 4.99
C HIS A 25 32.83 -17.19 3.79
N GLY A 26 32.50 -18.25 3.03
CA GLY A 26 33.25 -18.66 1.84
C GLY A 26 33.26 -17.63 0.70
N LEU A 27 32.37 -16.63 0.75
CA LEU A 27 32.25 -15.57 -0.25
C LEU A 27 33.04 -14.31 0.08
N LEU A 28 33.59 -14.20 1.30
CA LEU A 28 34.59 -13.18 1.59
C LEU A 28 35.79 -13.37 0.65
N ARG A 29 36.20 -12.31 -0.06
CA ARG A 29 37.34 -12.38 -0.97
C ARG A 29 38.65 -12.39 -0.17
N PRO A 30 39.75 -12.93 -0.72
CA PRO A 30 41.05 -12.79 -0.10
C PRO A 30 41.45 -11.30 0.04
N PRO A 31 42.46 -10.98 0.87
CA PRO A 31 43.04 -9.63 0.95
C PRO A 31 43.32 -8.99 -0.41
N ALA A 32 43.00 -7.70 -0.54
CA ALA A 32 43.43 -6.90 -1.67
C ALA A 32 44.96 -6.82 -1.69
N ARG A 33 45.55 -6.76 -2.88
CA ARG A 33 46.99 -6.55 -2.98
C ARG A 33 47.30 -5.08 -2.71
N PRO A 34 48.35 -4.75 -1.93
CA PRO A 34 48.72 -3.35 -1.68
C PRO A 34 48.93 -2.54 -2.97
N GLU A 35 49.44 -3.18 -4.03
CA GLU A 35 49.59 -2.56 -5.35
C GLU A 35 48.27 -2.19 -6.04
N ASP A 36 47.21 -2.98 -5.85
CA ASP A 36 45.89 -2.72 -6.43
C ASP A 36 45.24 -1.53 -5.72
N VAL A 37 45.37 -1.45 -4.39
CA VAL A 37 44.92 -0.30 -3.60
C VAL A 37 45.65 0.97 -4.01
N ALA A 38 46.98 0.92 -4.16
CA ALA A 38 47.77 2.06 -4.59
C ALA A 38 47.42 2.51 -6.03
N ALA A 39 47.15 1.56 -6.93
CA ALA A 39 46.68 1.85 -8.27
C ALA A 39 45.30 2.51 -8.28
N ALA A 40 44.40 2.10 -7.38
CA ALA A 40 43.09 2.72 -7.21
C ALA A 40 43.18 4.14 -6.64
N GLU A 41 44.00 4.36 -5.60
CA GLU A 41 44.29 5.70 -5.07
C GLU A 41 44.82 6.64 -6.17
N LEU A 42 45.76 6.15 -6.98
CA LEU A 42 46.31 6.91 -8.11
C LEU A 42 45.27 7.20 -9.20
N ARG A 43 44.48 6.19 -9.59
CA ARG A 43 43.46 6.32 -10.65
C ARG A 43 42.34 7.29 -10.25
N LEU A 44 41.90 7.22 -8.99
CA LEU A 44 40.82 8.06 -8.48
C LEU A 44 41.30 9.43 -8.00
N GLY A 45 42.62 9.66 -7.90
CA GLY A 45 43.18 10.93 -7.47
C GLY A 45 42.97 11.24 -5.98
N VAL A 46 42.80 10.21 -5.14
CA VAL A 46 42.49 10.34 -3.71
C VAL A 46 43.37 9.43 -2.86
N THR A 47 43.48 9.72 -1.56
CA THR A 47 44.09 8.81 -0.59
C THR A 47 43.00 8.14 0.22
N PHE A 48 42.99 6.81 0.24
CA PHE A 48 42.01 6.04 1.00
C PHE A 48 42.26 6.21 2.51
N PRO A 49 41.22 6.43 3.32
CA PRO A 49 41.32 6.47 4.77
C PRO A 49 41.93 5.17 5.33
N SER A 50 42.60 5.27 6.48
CA SER A 50 43.28 4.13 7.12
C SER A 50 42.36 2.93 7.32
N ASP A 51 41.14 3.18 7.82
CA ASP A 51 40.18 2.13 8.12
C ASP A 51 39.73 1.38 6.85
N LEU A 52 39.55 2.10 5.73
CA LEU A 52 39.21 1.49 4.45
C LEU A 52 40.35 0.61 3.94
N LYS A 53 41.60 1.11 3.99
CA LYS A 53 42.78 0.33 3.59
C LYS A 53 42.95 -0.92 4.45
N GLU A 54 42.84 -0.79 5.77
CA GLU A 54 42.94 -1.93 6.68
C GLU A 54 41.88 -2.99 6.37
N SER A 55 40.64 -2.55 6.07
CA SER A 55 39.56 -3.47 5.70
C SER A 55 39.81 -4.18 4.38
N LEU A 56 40.23 -3.46 3.33
CA LEU A 56 40.54 -4.04 2.01
C LEU A 56 41.72 -5.02 2.08
N LEU A 57 42.72 -4.73 2.92
CA LEU A 57 43.85 -5.62 3.17
C LEU A 57 43.47 -6.85 4.03
N ARG A 58 42.26 -6.90 4.60
CA ARG A 58 41.70 -8.11 5.21
C ARG A 58 40.86 -8.89 4.20
N HIS A 59 39.95 -8.20 3.52
CA HIS A 59 39.09 -8.74 2.47
C HIS A 59 38.87 -7.72 1.36
N ASP A 60 39.16 -8.10 0.12
CA ASP A 60 38.87 -7.29 -1.07
C ASP A 60 37.38 -7.31 -1.44
N GLY A 61 36.52 -6.97 -0.49
CA GLY A 61 35.07 -7.10 -0.63
C GLY A 61 34.60 -8.56 -0.66
N VAL A 62 33.56 -8.83 -1.44
CA VAL A 62 32.87 -10.13 -1.46
C VAL A 62 32.60 -10.62 -2.89
N ARG A 63 32.45 -11.94 -3.05
CA ARG A 63 31.95 -12.54 -4.31
C ARG A 63 30.44 -12.35 -4.38
N LEU A 64 29.95 -11.79 -5.49
CA LEU A 64 28.53 -11.49 -5.74
C LEU A 64 27.84 -12.72 -6.32
N GLN A 65 27.02 -13.39 -5.51
CA GLN A 65 26.23 -14.56 -5.88
C GLN A 65 25.22 -14.88 -4.77
N ASP A 66 24.42 -15.92 -4.95
CA ASP A 66 23.52 -16.39 -3.91
C ASP A 66 24.28 -16.70 -2.59
N GLY A 67 23.80 -16.13 -1.47
CA GLY A 67 24.42 -16.20 -0.15
C GLY A 67 25.48 -15.13 0.16
N THR A 68 25.70 -14.14 -0.71
CA THR A 68 26.64 -13.04 -0.46
C THR A 68 26.37 -12.34 0.88
N PRO A 69 27.36 -12.16 1.77
CA PRO A 69 27.18 -11.40 2.99
C PRO A 69 26.99 -9.91 2.67
N THR A 70 25.94 -9.32 3.23
CA THR A 70 25.56 -7.91 3.05
C THR A 70 25.45 -7.18 4.38
N LEU A 71 25.49 -5.84 4.34
CA LEU A 71 25.19 -4.94 5.46
C LEU A 71 23.72 -4.51 5.40
N ASP A 72 22.79 -5.46 5.52
CA ASP A 72 21.34 -5.23 5.41
C ASP A 72 20.99 -4.44 4.12
N HIS A 73 20.36 -3.27 4.25
CA HIS A 73 19.95 -2.42 3.14
C HIS A 73 21.09 -1.66 2.45
N TYR A 74 22.31 -1.71 2.99
CA TYR A 74 23.48 -1.11 2.34
C TYR A 74 24.18 -2.04 1.35
N GLY A 75 23.80 -3.33 1.32
CA GLY A 75 24.34 -4.28 0.35
C GLY A 75 25.73 -4.83 0.69
N PRO A 76 26.38 -5.50 -0.28
CA PRO A 76 27.68 -6.13 -0.08
C PRO A 76 28.81 -5.10 0.04
N LEU A 77 29.86 -5.43 0.80
CA LEU A 77 31.09 -4.64 0.86
C LEU A 77 31.83 -4.70 -0.49
N SER A 78 32.18 -3.52 -1.01
CA SER A 78 32.86 -3.37 -2.30
C SER A 78 34.34 -3.77 -2.20
N GLY A 79 34.84 -4.46 -3.22
CA GLY A 79 36.28 -4.60 -3.44
C GLY A 79 36.88 -3.35 -4.09
N VAL A 80 38.20 -3.34 -4.28
CA VAL A 80 38.94 -2.23 -4.90
C VAL A 80 38.38 -1.88 -6.28
N GLU A 81 38.15 -2.90 -7.12
CA GLU A 81 37.59 -2.70 -8.46
C GLU A 81 36.18 -2.10 -8.42
N ASP A 82 35.33 -2.59 -7.53
CA ASP A 82 33.95 -2.11 -7.35
C ASP A 82 33.93 -0.64 -6.88
N ILE A 83 34.84 -0.26 -5.97
CA ILE A 83 35.00 1.12 -5.50
C ILE A 83 35.40 2.04 -6.66
N VAL A 84 36.37 1.62 -7.48
CA VAL A 84 36.82 2.39 -8.65
C VAL A 84 35.68 2.59 -9.63
N ASN A 85 35.04 1.50 -10.05
CA ASN A 85 33.96 1.54 -11.03
C ASN A 85 32.78 2.40 -10.54
N SER A 86 32.39 2.26 -9.27
CA SER A 86 31.27 3.01 -8.70
C SER A 86 31.59 4.49 -8.54
N THR A 87 32.82 4.82 -8.14
CA THR A 87 33.26 6.21 -8.00
C THR A 87 33.32 6.91 -9.36
N GLU A 88 33.87 6.25 -10.39
CA GLU A 88 33.90 6.82 -11.75
C GLU A 88 32.50 7.01 -12.32
N PHE A 89 31.61 6.03 -12.13
CA PHE A 89 30.22 6.13 -12.55
C PHE A 89 29.51 7.32 -11.90
N LEU A 90 29.59 7.46 -10.57
CA LEU A 90 28.91 8.54 -9.84
C LEU A 90 29.49 9.92 -10.15
N ARG A 91 30.81 10.03 -10.34
CA ARG A 91 31.46 11.26 -10.80
C ARG A 91 30.96 11.66 -12.20
N HIS A 92 30.84 10.70 -13.11
CA HIS A 92 30.33 10.96 -14.46
C HIS A 92 28.89 11.49 -14.43
N ILE A 93 28.00 10.90 -13.62
CA ILE A 93 26.63 11.41 -13.43
C ILE A 93 26.64 12.81 -12.79
N GLY A 94 27.50 13.04 -11.81
CA GLY A 94 27.65 14.36 -11.17
C GLY A 94 28.09 15.46 -12.15
N GLU A 95 28.99 15.14 -13.09
CA GLU A 95 29.42 16.05 -14.16
C GLU A 95 28.27 16.42 -15.11
N GLU A 96 27.38 15.47 -15.43
CA GLU A 96 26.19 15.73 -16.26
C GLU A 96 25.12 16.56 -15.52
N ALA A 97 25.03 16.40 -14.20
CA ALA A 97 24.03 17.07 -13.36
C ALA A 97 24.43 18.48 -12.87
N ALA A 98 25.70 18.88 -13.04
CA ALA A 98 26.22 20.17 -12.60
C ALA A 98 25.76 21.32 -13.53
N GLU A 99 24.50 21.77 -13.41
CA GLU A 99 23.95 22.75 -14.35
C GLU A 99 24.41 24.21 -14.13
N GLU A 100 24.87 24.64 -12.94
CA GLU A 100 25.14 26.09 -12.72
C GLU A 100 26.33 26.50 -11.81
N VAL A 101 26.90 25.62 -10.97
CA VAL A 101 28.02 25.97 -10.05
C VAL A 101 29.11 24.90 -10.10
N ALA A 102 30.35 25.31 -10.36
CA ALA A 102 31.49 24.40 -10.31
C ALA A 102 31.78 24.00 -8.86
N GLU A 103 32.01 22.71 -8.59
CA GLU A 103 32.30 22.21 -7.22
C GLU A 103 33.47 22.95 -6.54
N ALA A 104 34.39 23.50 -7.33
CA ALA A 104 35.55 24.25 -6.85
C ALA A 104 35.19 25.61 -6.20
N ASP A 105 34.00 26.14 -6.46
CA ASP A 105 33.53 27.43 -5.94
C ASP A 105 32.71 27.29 -4.64
N LEU A 106 32.38 26.05 -4.23
CA LEU A 106 31.58 25.74 -3.05
C LEU A 106 32.48 25.49 -1.82
N ASP A 107 32.05 25.95 -0.64
CA ASP A 107 32.75 25.63 0.61
C ASP A 107 32.54 24.17 1.06
N GLU A 108 33.13 23.75 2.17
CA GLU A 108 33.05 22.35 2.62
C GLU A 108 31.63 21.88 2.95
N GLU A 109 30.80 22.76 3.53
CA GLU A 109 29.41 22.47 3.91
C GLU A 109 28.50 22.55 2.69
N GLU A 110 28.71 23.55 1.84
CA GLU A 110 28.00 23.73 0.58
C GLU A 110 28.27 22.58 -0.38
N ARG A 111 29.50 22.09 -0.49
CA ARG A 111 29.82 20.88 -1.29
C ARG A 111 29.12 19.65 -0.78
N ASP A 112 29.05 19.49 0.54
CA ASP A 112 28.40 18.31 1.11
C ASP A 112 26.88 18.33 0.87
N GLN A 113 26.29 19.52 0.74
CA GLN A 113 24.85 19.74 0.53
C GLN A 113 24.42 19.85 -0.94
N HIS A 114 25.25 20.45 -1.80
CA HIS A 114 24.86 20.89 -3.13
C HIS A 114 25.54 20.16 -4.28
N ALA A 115 26.74 19.59 -4.06
CA ALA A 115 27.35 18.77 -5.10
C ALA A 115 26.67 17.40 -5.12
N TYR A 116 26.28 16.97 -6.32
CA TYR A 116 25.61 15.68 -6.53
C TYR A 116 26.48 14.53 -6.03
N TRP A 117 27.75 14.50 -6.45
CA TRP A 117 28.74 13.53 -5.96
C TRP A 117 30.15 14.14 -5.88
N PRO A 118 30.51 14.76 -4.73
CA PRO A 118 31.86 15.30 -4.54
C PRO A 118 32.95 14.31 -4.90
N HIS A 119 33.98 14.80 -5.59
CA HIS A 119 35.11 14.00 -6.06
C HIS A 119 35.71 13.10 -4.96
N GLU A 120 35.72 13.54 -3.71
CA GLU A 120 36.37 12.85 -2.60
C GLU A 120 35.50 11.79 -1.90
N ARG A 121 34.31 11.47 -2.41
CA ARG A 121 33.45 10.41 -1.89
C ARG A 121 33.66 9.10 -2.66
N LEU A 122 33.90 8.03 -1.91
CA LEU A 122 34.04 6.67 -2.45
C LEU A 122 32.87 5.81 -1.99
N LEU A 123 32.16 5.17 -2.91
CA LEU A 123 31.12 4.21 -2.58
C LEU A 123 31.78 2.87 -2.18
N ILE A 124 31.54 2.42 -0.96
CA ILE A 124 32.22 1.26 -0.32
C ILE A 124 31.30 0.05 -0.14
N THR A 125 30.06 0.13 -0.60
CA THR A 125 29.10 -0.98 -0.71
C THR A 125 28.28 -0.85 -2.00
N LEU A 126 27.53 -1.89 -2.41
CA LEU A 126 26.75 -1.89 -3.66
C LEU A 126 25.21 -1.88 -3.51
N GLY A 127 24.67 -1.53 -2.34
CA GLY A 127 23.23 -1.45 -2.11
C GLY A 127 22.50 -2.79 -2.31
N ILE A 128 21.16 -2.80 -2.18
CA ILE A 128 20.37 -4.04 -2.33
C ILE A 128 20.42 -4.56 -3.78
N GLY A 129 20.46 -3.65 -4.75
CA GLY A 129 20.52 -3.98 -6.19
C GLY A 129 21.88 -4.48 -6.68
N TRP A 130 22.91 -4.46 -5.84
CA TRP A 130 24.31 -4.77 -6.20
C TRP A 130 24.81 -3.91 -7.36
N GLN A 131 24.47 -2.62 -7.31
CA GLN A 131 24.72 -1.65 -8.36
C GLN A 131 25.53 -0.45 -7.84
N SER A 132 26.24 0.21 -8.76
CA SER A 132 27.13 1.35 -8.51
C SER A 132 26.40 2.67 -8.16
N SER A 133 25.20 2.61 -7.60
CA SER A 133 24.36 3.79 -7.34
C SER A 133 23.78 3.87 -5.93
N ASP A 134 24.00 2.86 -5.07
CA ASP A 134 23.40 2.80 -3.74
C ASP A 134 24.37 2.25 -2.69
N GLY A 135 24.30 2.76 -1.47
CA GLY A 135 24.99 2.19 -0.31
C GLY A 135 25.71 3.21 0.58
N LEU A 136 26.71 2.73 1.32
CA LEU A 136 27.58 3.55 2.14
C LEU A 136 28.71 4.15 1.31
N PHE A 137 29.03 5.41 1.59
CA PHE A 137 30.21 6.07 1.09
C PHE A 137 31.14 6.50 2.22
N VAL A 138 32.43 6.66 1.89
CA VAL A 138 33.42 7.24 2.78
C VAL A 138 34.03 8.49 2.16
N VAL A 139 34.30 9.48 3.01
CA VAL A 139 34.95 10.73 2.61
C VAL A 139 36.46 10.62 2.72
N THR A 140 37.18 11.01 1.66
CA THR A 140 38.65 10.91 1.57
C THR A 140 39.37 12.24 1.76
N ARG A 141 38.67 13.38 1.62
CA ARG A 141 39.29 14.71 1.77
C ARG A 141 39.90 14.89 3.17
N PRO A 142 41.10 15.47 3.30
CA PRO A 142 41.64 15.87 4.60
C PRO A 142 40.70 16.88 5.27
N GLY A 143 40.48 16.76 6.57
CA GLY A 143 39.59 17.68 7.29
C GLY A 143 38.75 16.97 8.36
N PRO A 144 37.74 17.66 8.94
CA PRO A 144 36.91 17.14 10.01
C PRO A 144 36.03 15.95 9.58
N HIS A 145 35.83 15.75 8.28
CA HIS A 145 35.05 14.64 7.72
C HIS A 145 35.91 13.54 7.11
N HIS A 146 37.24 13.61 7.22
CA HIS A 146 38.11 12.56 6.70
C HIS A 146 37.78 11.19 7.34
N GLY A 147 37.47 10.19 6.51
CA GLY A 147 37.06 8.86 6.93
C GLY A 147 35.61 8.72 7.39
N ARG A 148 34.81 9.80 7.37
CA ARG A 148 33.41 9.79 7.82
C ARG A 148 32.53 8.98 6.85
N ILE A 149 31.55 8.26 7.41
CA ILE A 149 30.62 7.43 6.65
C ILE A 149 29.33 8.19 6.38
N GLY A 150 28.91 8.18 5.12
CA GLY A 150 27.57 8.58 4.71
C GLY A 150 26.86 7.48 3.97
N ARG A 151 25.60 7.76 3.62
CA ARG A 151 24.74 6.88 2.84
C ARG A 151 24.20 7.62 1.62
N TYR A 152 24.02 6.88 0.55
CA TYR A 152 23.43 7.36 -0.69
C TYR A 152 22.48 6.30 -1.23
N PHE A 153 21.32 6.76 -1.69
CA PHE A 153 20.32 5.97 -2.39
C PHE A 153 19.90 6.78 -3.60
N ASP A 154 19.77 6.17 -4.77
CA ASP A 154 19.43 6.79 -6.05
C ASP A 154 18.14 7.62 -6.04
N GLU A 155 17.20 7.31 -5.14
CA GLU A 155 15.97 8.07 -4.89
C GLU A 155 16.15 9.30 -3.98
N GLY A 156 17.34 9.57 -3.45
CA GLY A 156 17.57 10.60 -2.45
C GLY A 156 18.93 11.31 -2.51
N CYS A 157 19.08 12.34 -1.69
CA CYS A 157 20.36 13.06 -1.57
C CYS A 157 21.32 12.31 -0.63
N PRO A 158 22.64 12.30 -0.92
CA PRO A 158 23.64 11.79 0.01
C PRO A 158 23.54 12.47 1.39
N SER A 159 23.66 11.69 2.46
CA SER A 159 23.63 12.21 3.83
C SER A 159 24.61 11.49 4.74
N PHE A 160 25.14 12.16 5.78
CA PHE A 160 26.01 11.51 6.74
C PHE A 160 25.23 10.59 7.69
N THR A 161 25.87 9.48 8.04
CA THR A 161 25.39 8.59 9.12
C THR A 161 25.97 9.03 10.47
N ASP A 162 25.52 8.39 11.54
CA ASP A 162 26.07 8.60 12.89
C ASP A 162 27.44 7.92 13.07
N TRP A 163 27.89 7.10 12.11
CA TRP A 163 29.19 6.43 12.18
C TRP A 163 30.34 7.37 11.81
N PRO A 164 31.30 7.59 12.75
CA PRO A 164 32.45 8.44 12.48
C PRO A 164 33.47 7.85 11.50
N GLY A 165 33.37 6.55 11.18
CA GLY A 165 34.29 5.87 10.27
C GLY A 165 34.01 4.38 10.13
N LEU A 166 34.62 3.73 9.12
CA LEU A 166 34.36 2.33 8.76
C LEU A 166 34.56 1.36 9.93
N ARG A 167 35.55 1.59 10.80
CA ARG A 167 35.76 0.77 11.99
C ARG A 167 34.52 0.68 12.89
N HIS A 168 33.69 1.74 12.95
CA HIS A 168 32.47 1.75 13.75
C HIS A 168 31.36 0.94 13.09
N VAL A 169 31.24 1.01 11.77
CA VAL A 169 30.30 0.17 11.00
C VAL A 169 30.61 -1.31 11.24
N LEU A 170 31.88 -1.70 11.12
CA LEU A 170 32.31 -3.08 11.33
C LEU A 170 32.17 -3.52 12.79
N ALA A 171 32.47 -2.65 13.75
CA ALA A 171 32.32 -2.95 15.17
C ALA A 171 30.84 -3.14 15.58
N ASP A 172 29.94 -2.31 15.03
CA ASP A 172 28.50 -2.44 15.25
C ASP A 172 27.95 -3.69 14.57
N LEU A 173 28.41 -4.02 13.35
CA LEU A 173 28.07 -5.28 12.67
C LEU A 173 28.51 -6.49 13.51
N ALA A 174 29.77 -6.53 13.95
CA ALA A 174 30.30 -7.62 14.78
C ALA A 174 29.47 -7.80 16.06
N THR A 175 29.09 -6.69 16.69
CA THR A 175 28.26 -6.69 17.90
C THR A 175 26.84 -7.19 17.62
N ALA A 176 26.25 -6.78 16.49
CA ALA A 176 24.93 -7.24 16.06
C ALA A 176 24.91 -8.75 15.77
N LEU A 177 25.93 -9.26 15.07
CA LEU A 177 26.09 -10.68 14.77
C LEU A 177 26.19 -11.51 16.06
N GLU A 178 27.11 -11.15 16.96
CA GLU A 178 27.35 -11.94 18.18
C GLU A 178 26.19 -11.91 19.17
N ASN A 179 25.50 -10.78 19.29
CA ASN A 179 24.43 -10.61 20.28
C ASN A 179 23.03 -10.89 19.73
N GLY A 180 22.88 -11.09 18.42
CA GLY A 180 21.58 -11.18 17.76
C GLY A 180 20.75 -9.90 17.92
N THR A 181 21.41 -8.74 17.93
CA THR A 181 20.74 -7.43 18.08
C THR A 181 20.59 -6.73 16.74
N PRO A 182 19.60 -5.83 16.57
CA PRO A 182 19.42 -5.10 15.33
C PRO A 182 20.65 -4.26 14.94
N PHE A 183 21.07 -4.41 13.69
CA PHE A 183 21.97 -3.52 12.97
C PHE A 183 21.12 -2.61 12.07
N HIS A 184 20.98 -1.34 12.44
CA HIS A 184 20.17 -0.36 11.69
C HIS A 184 18.72 -0.77 11.40
N GLY A 185 18.11 -1.55 12.31
CA GLY A 185 16.70 -1.94 12.23
C GLY A 185 16.45 -3.41 11.85
N SER A 186 17.47 -4.11 11.35
CA SER A 186 17.40 -5.53 11.00
C SER A 186 18.37 -6.35 11.86
N THR A 187 17.93 -7.49 12.36
CA THR A 187 18.73 -8.48 13.08
C THR A 187 19.40 -9.44 12.11
N PRO A 188 20.73 -9.62 12.18
CA PRO A 188 21.42 -10.62 11.37
C PRO A 188 21.21 -12.03 11.94
N LEU A 189 20.96 -13.01 11.08
CA LEU A 189 20.74 -14.40 11.46
C LEU A 189 21.52 -15.35 10.54
N GLY A 190 22.00 -16.46 11.10
CA GLY A 190 22.56 -17.57 10.33
C GLY A 190 21.45 -18.55 9.98
N PHE A 191 21.15 -18.73 8.69
CA PHE A 191 20.13 -19.66 8.23
C PHE A 191 20.58 -20.43 7.00
N GLU A 192 20.49 -21.76 7.06
CA GLU A 192 20.96 -22.69 6.00
C GLU A 192 22.38 -22.37 5.50
N GLY A 193 23.25 -21.95 6.43
CA GLY A 193 24.64 -21.59 6.17
C GLY A 193 24.83 -20.21 5.53
N ARG A 194 23.81 -19.37 5.48
CA ARG A 194 23.84 -18.01 4.91
C ARG A 194 23.58 -16.96 5.97
N LEU A 195 24.17 -15.78 5.81
CA LEU A 195 23.78 -14.58 6.54
C LEU A 195 22.50 -14.04 5.90
N ILE A 196 21.42 -14.01 6.67
CA ILE A 196 20.15 -13.38 6.29
C ILE A 196 19.85 -12.22 7.24
N TRP A 197 18.93 -11.36 6.81
CA TRP A 197 18.49 -10.19 7.57
C TRP A 197 16.99 -10.29 7.82
N ASP A 198 16.59 -10.13 9.06
CA ASP A 198 15.18 -10.11 9.43
C ASP A 198 14.89 -9.02 10.45
N HIS A 199 13.64 -8.64 10.64
CA HIS A 199 13.27 -7.57 11.57
C HIS A 199 12.10 -7.99 12.44
N ASP A 200 12.23 -7.76 13.74
CA ASP A 200 11.12 -7.90 14.67
C ASP A 200 10.11 -6.82 14.33
N ARG A 201 8.89 -7.25 14.01
CA ARG A 201 7.77 -6.33 13.85
C ARG A 201 7.09 -6.24 15.21
N THR A 202 6.89 -5.03 15.71
CA THR A 202 6.09 -4.81 16.91
C THR A 202 4.80 -4.12 16.53
N ALA A 203 3.68 -4.65 17.00
CA ALA A 203 2.40 -4.00 16.94
C ALA A 203 2.10 -3.38 18.31
N VAL A 204 1.51 -2.19 18.32
CA VAL A 204 0.97 -1.62 19.56
C VAL A 204 -0.08 -2.60 20.11
N PRO A 205 -0.01 -3.01 21.40
CA PRO A 205 -0.94 -3.98 21.96
C PRO A 205 -2.38 -3.48 21.98
N ASP A 206 -2.60 -2.21 22.32
CA ASP A 206 -3.92 -1.58 22.42
C ASP A 206 -3.99 -0.34 21.52
N PRO A 207 -4.08 -0.50 20.18
CA PRO A 207 -4.18 0.63 19.29
C PRO A 207 -5.56 1.28 19.42
N SER A 208 -5.59 2.60 19.23
CA SER A 208 -6.84 3.36 19.20
C SER A 208 -7.74 2.84 18.08
N SER A 209 -9.00 2.52 18.39
CA SER A 209 -9.98 2.00 17.43
C SER A 209 -10.76 3.16 16.78
N PRO A 210 -10.56 3.45 15.47
CA PRO A 210 -11.40 4.39 14.74
C PRO A 210 -12.90 4.11 14.87
N LEU A 211 -13.33 2.85 14.76
CA LEU A 211 -14.75 2.50 14.85
C LEU A 211 -15.30 2.67 16.28
N GLY A 212 -14.48 2.38 17.29
CA GLY A 212 -14.79 2.61 18.70
C GLY A 212 -14.95 4.09 19.01
N LEU A 213 -14.06 4.94 18.49
CA LEU A 213 -14.19 6.39 18.58
C LEU A 213 -15.47 6.88 17.90
N ALA A 214 -15.77 6.36 16.70
CA ALA A 214 -16.98 6.71 15.95
C ALA A 214 -18.27 6.37 16.71
N ALA A 215 -18.30 5.22 17.39
CA ALA A 215 -19.45 4.78 18.17
C ALA A 215 -19.81 5.74 19.33
N GLY A 216 -18.83 6.51 19.82
CA GLY A 216 -19.05 7.56 20.84
C GLY A 216 -19.53 8.91 20.29
N THR A 217 -19.64 9.05 18.97
CA THR A 217 -20.06 10.31 18.32
C THR A 217 -21.51 10.25 17.85
N THR A 218 -22.11 11.41 17.61
CA THR A 218 -23.47 11.53 17.10
C THR A 218 -23.46 11.81 15.60
N GLU A 219 -24.40 11.20 14.88
CA GLU A 219 -24.62 11.53 13.47
C GLU A 219 -25.01 13.02 13.32
N PRO A 220 -24.37 13.77 12.41
CA PRO A 220 -24.73 15.17 12.18
C PRO A 220 -26.18 15.27 11.70
N GLN A 221 -26.88 16.32 12.13
CA GLN A 221 -28.19 16.67 11.58
C GLN A 221 -27.99 17.78 10.55
N VAL A 222 -28.54 17.64 9.34
CA VAL A 222 -28.57 18.73 8.36
C VAL A 222 -29.52 19.82 8.91
N PRO A 223 -29.05 21.06 9.11
CA PRO A 223 -29.94 22.15 9.51
C PRO A 223 -31.02 22.36 8.44
N PRO A 224 -32.26 22.73 8.81
CA PRO A 224 -33.30 23.01 7.83
C PRO A 224 -32.81 24.10 6.87
N ALA A 225 -33.05 23.91 5.57
CA ALA A 225 -32.66 24.85 4.53
C ALA A 225 -33.08 26.27 4.92
N GLU A 226 -32.14 27.23 4.86
CA GLU A 226 -32.50 28.63 5.09
C GLU A 226 -33.61 29.01 4.09
N PRO A 227 -34.67 29.71 4.54
CA PRO A 227 -35.73 30.13 3.64
C PRO A 227 -35.12 30.96 2.52
N ALA A 228 -35.42 30.60 1.27
CA ALA A 228 -34.96 31.32 0.11
C ALA A 228 -35.20 32.82 0.32
N PRO A 229 -34.21 33.70 0.02
CA PRO A 229 -34.39 35.13 0.21
C PRO A 229 -35.67 35.57 -0.53
N PRO A 230 -36.48 36.45 0.08
CA PRO A 230 -37.76 36.84 -0.49
C PRO A 230 -37.55 37.35 -1.91
N ALA A 231 -38.40 36.88 -2.84
CA ALA A 231 -38.38 37.37 -4.21
C ALA A 231 -38.48 38.90 -4.20
N PRO A 232 -37.68 39.61 -5.03
CA PRO A 232 -37.66 41.07 -5.04
C PRO A 232 -39.08 41.60 -5.30
N GLN A 233 -39.53 42.53 -4.45
CA GLN A 233 -40.86 43.11 -4.60
C GLN A 233 -40.89 44.06 -5.82
N PRO A 234 -41.98 44.04 -6.62
CA PRO A 234 -42.10 44.95 -7.75
C PRO A 234 -42.16 46.41 -7.27
N GLY A 235 -41.07 47.15 -7.50
CA GLY A 235 -40.97 48.58 -7.18
C GLY A 235 -39.65 49.02 -6.53
N GLU A 236 -38.81 48.08 -6.07
CA GLU A 236 -37.49 48.41 -5.51
C GLU A 236 -36.37 48.21 -6.55
N SER A 237 -35.46 49.17 -6.63
CA SER A 237 -34.30 49.11 -7.52
C SER A 237 -33.17 48.33 -6.86
N TYR A 238 -32.96 47.08 -7.30
CA TYR A 238 -31.83 46.25 -6.89
C TYR A 238 -30.73 46.27 -7.96
N VAL A 239 -29.46 46.32 -7.54
CA VAL A 239 -28.31 46.14 -8.43
C VAL A 239 -27.98 44.64 -8.45
N VAL A 240 -28.32 43.96 -9.55
CA VAL A 240 -27.86 42.57 -9.79
C VAL A 240 -26.47 42.66 -10.41
N LEU A 241 -25.43 42.32 -9.65
CA LEU A 241 -24.13 41.99 -10.21
C LEU A 241 -24.23 40.61 -10.87
N GLY A 242 -24.56 40.60 -12.16
CA GLY A 242 -24.56 39.40 -12.98
C GLY A 242 -23.13 38.94 -13.23
N PHE A 243 -22.58 38.14 -12.32
CA PHE A 243 -21.53 37.20 -12.70
C PHE A 243 -22.16 36.23 -13.69
N GLY A 244 -21.47 35.97 -14.81
CA GLY A 244 -22.00 35.14 -15.90
C GLY A 244 -22.71 33.91 -15.37
N THR A 245 -23.82 33.53 -15.98
CA THR A 245 -24.63 32.37 -15.58
C THR A 245 -23.69 31.24 -15.19
N PRO A 246 -23.75 30.73 -13.94
CA PRO A 246 -23.00 29.54 -13.60
C PRO A 246 -23.32 28.50 -14.66
N ALA A 247 -22.29 27.87 -15.24
CA ALA A 247 -22.54 26.71 -16.09
C ALA A 247 -23.49 25.78 -15.31
N GLU A 248 -24.53 25.26 -15.98
CA GLU A 248 -25.43 24.30 -15.33
C GLU A 248 -24.57 23.25 -14.62
N PRO A 249 -24.83 22.98 -13.33
CA PRO A 249 -24.03 22.01 -12.60
C PRO A 249 -24.11 20.68 -13.37
N PRO A 250 -22.97 20.00 -13.58
CA PRO A 250 -22.97 18.76 -14.32
C PRO A 250 -23.95 17.75 -13.67
N PRO A 251 -24.65 16.94 -14.46
CA PRO A 251 -25.57 15.94 -13.91
C PRO A 251 -24.81 14.99 -12.98
N ALA A 252 -25.44 14.64 -11.87
CA ALA A 252 -24.87 13.67 -10.93
C ALA A 252 -24.74 12.31 -11.63
N GLN A 253 -23.50 11.82 -11.76
CA GLN A 253 -23.18 10.50 -12.31
C GLN A 253 -22.59 9.62 -11.19
N PRO A 254 -23.38 9.24 -10.17
CA PRO A 254 -22.86 8.37 -9.12
C PRO A 254 -22.62 6.97 -9.68
N ASP A 255 -21.65 6.27 -9.11
CA ASP A 255 -21.61 4.82 -9.24
C ASP A 255 -22.91 4.27 -8.63
N VAL A 256 -23.64 3.47 -9.39
CA VAL A 256 -24.95 2.93 -9.00
C VAL A 256 -25.04 1.45 -9.37
N VAL A 257 -25.67 0.69 -8.49
CA VAL A 257 -26.02 -0.72 -8.75
C VAL A 257 -27.53 -0.88 -8.72
N PHE A 258 -28.05 -1.62 -9.68
CA PHE A 258 -29.45 -2.00 -9.80
C PHE A 258 -29.56 -3.51 -9.57
N VAL A 259 -30.49 -3.94 -8.74
CA VAL A 259 -30.70 -5.35 -8.41
C VAL A 259 -32.17 -5.70 -8.60
N ALA A 260 -32.43 -6.76 -9.37
CA ALA A 260 -33.78 -7.18 -9.71
C ALA A 260 -34.42 -7.95 -8.55
N GLY A 261 -35.72 -7.71 -8.31
CA GLY A 261 -36.55 -8.53 -7.43
C GLY A 261 -36.24 -8.45 -5.93
N VAL A 262 -35.39 -7.53 -5.49
CA VAL A 262 -35.06 -7.32 -4.07
C VAL A 262 -35.60 -5.98 -3.58
N SER A 263 -35.94 -5.88 -2.30
CA SER A 263 -36.29 -4.61 -1.66
C SER A 263 -35.05 -3.75 -1.36
N PRO A 264 -35.21 -2.43 -1.13
CA PRO A 264 -34.09 -1.57 -0.74
C PRO A 264 -33.40 -2.01 0.57
N GLY A 265 -34.16 -2.57 1.52
CA GLY A 265 -33.60 -3.11 2.76
C GLY A 265 -32.73 -4.35 2.52
N GLU A 266 -33.24 -5.32 1.75
CA GLU A 266 -32.48 -6.53 1.38
C GLU A 266 -31.23 -6.18 0.54
N LEU A 267 -31.31 -5.14 -0.29
CA LEU A 267 -30.16 -4.61 -1.03
C LEU A 267 -29.09 -4.07 -0.08
N LEU A 268 -29.48 -3.27 0.93
CA LEU A 268 -28.56 -2.76 1.94
C LEU A 268 -27.94 -3.90 2.77
N ASP A 269 -28.73 -4.89 3.17
CA ASP A 269 -28.23 -6.07 3.90
C ASP A 269 -27.24 -6.88 3.03
N GLY A 270 -27.55 -7.04 1.74
CA GLY A 270 -26.68 -7.67 0.75
C GLY A 270 -25.33 -6.95 0.58
N LEU A 271 -25.35 -5.62 0.68
CA LEU A 271 -24.16 -4.75 0.69
C LEU A 271 -23.38 -4.76 2.02
N GLY A 272 -23.95 -5.34 3.08
CA GLY A 272 -23.33 -5.41 4.40
C GLY A 272 -23.62 -4.20 5.28
N ALA A 273 -24.85 -3.66 5.22
CA ALA A 273 -25.30 -2.59 6.09
C ALA A 273 -25.09 -2.89 7.57
N VAL A 274 -24.66 -1.88 8.33
CA VAL A 274 -24.58 -1.93 9.79
C VAL A 274 -25.96 -1.56 10.36
N PRO A 275 -26.71 -2.50 10.98
CA PRO A 275 -28.11 -2.27 11.34
C PRO A 275 -28.32 -1.06 12.26
N ALA A 276 -27.39 -0.81 13.19
CA ALA A 276 -27.45 0.31 14.12
C ALA A 276 -27.37 1.70 13.45
N THR A 277 -26.99 1.74 12.16
CA THR A 277 -26.83 2.98 11.37
C THR A 277 -27.93 3.15 10.33
N ALA A 278 -28.83 2.17 10.22
CA ALA A 278 -29.89 2.15 9.22
C ALA A 278 -30.93 3.23 9.51
N GLY A 279 -31.28 4.01 8.49
CA GLY A 279 -32.27 5.09 8.60
C GLY A 279 -32.46 5.83 7.29
N PRO A 280 -33.61 6.50 7.10
CA PRO A 280 -33.89 7.24 5.88
C PRO A 280 -33.07 8.55 5.82
N ARG A 281 -32.44 8.84 4.68
CA ARG A 281 -31.60 10.05 4.49
C ARG A 281 -31.77 10.65 3.11
N SER A 282 -31.78 11.99 3.04
CA SER A 282 -31.55 12.71 1.79
C SER A 282 -30.10 12.53 1.34
N ARG A 283 -29.81 12.89 0.09
CA ARG A 283 -28.45 12.83 -0.47
C ARG A 283 -27.48 13.70 0.32
N GLU A 284 -27.88 14.92 0.60
CA GLU A 284 -27.07 15.88 1.37
C GLU A 284 -26.79 15.34 2.77
N GLN A 285 -27.82 14.88 3.48
CA GLN A 285 -27.67 14.28 4.81
C GLN A 285 -26.72 13.09 4.78
N ALA A 286 -26.86 12.18 3.81
CA ALA A 286 -25.97 11.03 3.69
C ALA A 286 -24.51 11.44 3.44
N ARG A 287 -24.26 12.45 2.59
CA ARG A 287 -22.91 12.98 2.35
C ARG A 287 -22.31 13.61 3.60
N SER A 288 -23.08 14.44 4.30
CA SER A 288 -22.66 15.03 5.57
C SER A 288 -22.35 13.97 6.62
N SER A 289 -23.21 12.96 6.76
CA SER A 289 -22.99 11.84 7.67
C SER A 289 -21.76 11.02 7.29
N ALA A 290 -21.52 10.79 5.99
CA ALA A 290 -20.36 10.04 5.50
C ALA A 290 -19.02 10.76 5.74
N ALA A 291 -19.02 12.09 5.70
CA ALA A 291 -17.85 12.92 5.98
C ALA A 291 -17.60 13.11 7.49
N ALA A 292 -18.57 12.79 8.35
CA ALA A 292 -18.47 13.02 9.78
C ALA A 292 -17.62 11.95 10.50
N PRO A 293 -17.05 12.28 11.67
CA PRO A 293 -16.36 11.30 12.53
C PRO A 293 -17.20 10.06 12.85
N TRP A 294 -18.53 10.20 12.91
CA TRP A 294 -19.49 9.11 13.10
C TRP A 294 -19.41 8.02 12.05
N ALA A 295 -19.08 8.36 10.79
CA ALA A 295 -18.88 7.37 9.75
C ALA A 295 -17.55 6.63 9.88
N ALA A 296 -16.52 7.26 10.46
CA ALA A 296 -15.14 6.77 10.48
C ALA A 296 -14.69 6.22 9.11
N CYS A 297 -14.90 7.02 8.06
CA CYS A 297 -14.55 6.69 6.68
C CYS A 297 -15.23 5.43 6.11
N ARG A 298 -16.26 4.87 6.78
CA ARG A 298 -17.05 3.75 6.23
C ARG A 298 -17.89 4.22 5.05
N PRO A 299 -18.14 3.35 4.05
CA PRO A 299 -19.00 3.69 2.92
C PRO A 299 -20.43 3.97 3.39
N MET A 300 -21.01 5.08 2.91
CA MET A 300 -22.42 5.42 3.12
C MET A 300 -23.20 5.15 1.85
N VAL A 301 -24.27 4.35 1.95
CA VAL A 301 -25.11 3.99 0.82
C VAL A 301 -26.56 4.36 1.07
N ARG A 302 -27.23 4.85 0.02
CA ARG A 302 -28.67 5.08 -0.05
C ARG A 302 -29.28 4.09 -1.05
N ALA A 303 -30.44 3.54 -0.74
CA ALA A 303 -31.14 2.58 -1.58
C ALA A 303 -32.62 2.97 -1.79
N GLY A 304 -33.07 2.86 -3.03
CA GLY A 304 -34.42 3.19 -3.47
C GLY A 304 -35.00 2.16 -4.44
N ARG A 305 -36.25 2.34 -4.83
CA ARG A 305 -36.91 1.53 -5.86
C ARG A 305 -36.93 2.28 -7.19
N CYS A 306 -36.78 1.56 -8.29
CA CYS A 306 -36.84 2.15 -9.63
C CYS A 306 -37.48 1.18 -10.63
N GLY A 307 -38.20 1.70 -11.62
CA GLY A 307 -38.88 0.90 -12.64
C GLY A 307 -39.77 -0.24 -12.10
N ASP A 308 -40.02 -1.24 -12.95
CA ASP A 308 -40.86 -2.39 -12.60
C ASP A 308 -40.02 -3.51 -11.97
N GLY A 309 -39.90 -3.49 -10.65
CA GLY A 309 -39.32 -4.59 -9.88
C GLY A 309 -37.81 -4.51 -9.64
N TRP A 310 -37.20 -3.33 -9.75
CA TRP A 310 -35.79 -3.12 -9.41
C TRP A 310 -35.63 -2.25 -8.16
N SER A 311 -34.56 -2.54 -7.41
CA SER A 311 -34.02 -1.61 -6.42
C SER A 311 -32.65 -1.11 -6.88
N TYR A 312 -32.30 0.10 -6.51
CA TYR A 312 -31.00 0.69 -6.82
C TYR A 312 -30.30 1.15 -5.53
N ALA A 313 -28.97 1.22 -5.57
CA ALA A 313 -28.17 1.79 -4.50
C ALA A 313 -27.14 2.78 -5.07
N THR A 314 -27.01 3.91 -4.41
CA THR A 314 -26.03 4.97 -4.68
C THR A 314 -25.09 5.10 -3.49
N GLN A 315 -23.80 5.30 -3.75
CA GLN A 315 -22.81 5.54 -2.70
C GLN A 315 -22.55 7.04 -2.59
N GLU A 316 -22.75 7.58 -1.38
CA GLU A 316 -22.66 9.02 -1.13
C GLU A 316 -21.36 9.43 -0.43
N GLY A 317 -20.56 8.48 0.03
CA GLY A 317 -19.24 8.75 0.58
C GLY A 317 -18.51 7.48 1.01
N GLY A 318 -17.25 7.63 1.41
CA GLY A 318 -16.34 6.53 1.75
C GLY A 318 -15.82 5.76 0.53
N ASP A 319 -15.14 4.65 0.78
CA ASP A 319 -14.42 3.88 -0.25
C ASP A 319 -15.37 3.23 -1.28
N PRO A 320 -15.07 3.28 -2.59
CA PRO A 320 -15.91 2.68 -3.64
C PRO A 320 -16.19 1.18 -3.42
N GLN A 321 -17.47 0.81 -3.29
CA GLN A 321 -17.87 -0.60 -3.10
C GLN A 321 -18.42 -1.25 -4.36
N PHE A 322 -19.09 -0.50 -5.22
CA PHE A 322 -19.84 -1.07 -6.35
C PHE A 322 -18.99 -1.61 -7.49
N GLY A 323 -17.70 -1.27 -7.53
CA GLY A 323 -16.74 -1.85 -8.47
C GLY A 323 -16.12 -3.16 -8.03
N ARG A 324 -16.38 -3.61 -6.80
CA ARG A 324 -15.75 -4.80 -6.24
C ARG A 324 -16.44 -6.06 -6.75
N PRO A 325 -15.74 -7.00 -7.42
CA PRO A 325 -16.35 -8.19 -7.99
C PRO A 325 -17.12 -9.04 -6.97
N GLU A 326 -16.67 -9.06 -5.71
CA GLU A 326 -17.23 -9.82 -4.60
C GLU A 326 -18.61 -9.30 -4.20
N VAL A 327 -18.74 -7.97 -4.19
CA VAL A 327 -19.99 -7.27 -3.93
C VAL A 327 -20.99 -7.60 -5.02
N LEU A 328 -20.60 -7.48 -6.30
CA LEU A 328 -21.47 -7.80 -7.43
C LEU A 328 -21.86 -9.28 -7.44
N ARG A 329 -20.92 -10.19 -7.14
CA ARG A 329 -21.20 -11.63 -7.00
C ARG A 329 -22.20 -11.91 -5.91
N ARG A 330 -22.06 -11.26 -4.75
CA ARG A 330 -22.97 -11.43 -3.61
C ARG A 330 -24.37 -10.92 -3.94
N LEU A 331 -24.49 -9.74 -4.54
CA LEU A 331 -25.77 -9.12 -4.90
C LEU A 331 -26.51 -9.86 -6.02
N SER A 332 -25.80 -10.51 -6.94
CA SER A 332 -26.41 -11.24 -8.06
C SER A 332 -26.78 -12.68 -7.73
N ARG A 333 -26.59 -13.17 -6.49
CA ARG A 333 -26.98 -14.56 -6.15
C ARG A 333 -28.48 -14.76 -6.30
N GLY A 334 -28.90 -15.60 -7.26
CA GLY A 334 -30.31 -15.89 -7.52
C GLY A 334 -31.04 -14.74 -8.24
N THR A 335 -30.32 -13.76 -8.78
CA THR A 335 -30.91 -12.59 -9.44
C THR A 335 -29.93 -11.95 -10.44
N ARG A 336 -30.32 -10.80 -11.00
CA ARG A 336 -29.54 -10.00 -11.94
C ARG A 336 -29.17 -8.66 -11.33
N VAL A 337 -27.92 -8.27 -11.55
CA VAL A 337 -27.35 -6.97 -11.17
C VAL A 337 -26.90 -6.23 -12.41
N VAL A 338 -27.23 -4.94 -12.49
CA VAL A 338 -26.67 -4.01 -13.47
C VAL A 338 -25.92 -2.92 -12.72
N ARG A 339 -24.63 -2.77 -12.98
CA ARG A 339 -23.80 -1.70 -12.45
C ARG A 339 -23.60 -0.63 -13.51
N LEU A 340 -23.77 0.63 -13.14
CA LEU A 340 -23.23 1.76 -13.89
C LEU A 340 -22.11 2.35 -13.08
N ALA A 341 -20.95 2.47 -13.69
CA ALA A 341 -19.82 3.11 -13.04
C ALA A 341 -19.01 3.99 -13.97
N LYS A 342 -18.46 5.03 -13.37
CA LYS A 342 -17.59 5.98 -14.06
C LYS A 342 -16.16 5.44 -14.09
N GLU A 343 -15.57 5.38 -15.28
CA GLU A 343 -14.17 5.00 -15.49
C GLU A 343 -13.47 6.08 -16.33
N GLY A 344 -12.81 7.03 -15.65
CA GLY A 344 -12.20 8.17 -16.32
C GLY A 344 -13.25 8.99 -17.12
N PRO A 345 -13.10 9.16 -18.44
CA PRO A 345 -14.06 9.86 -19.31
C PRO A 345 -15.28 9.03 -19.71
N GLU A 346 -15.38 7.77 -19.28
CA GLU A 346 -16.36 6.80 -19.78
C GLU A 346 -17.34 6.36 -18.69
N VAL A 347 -18.52 5.91 -19.11
CA VAL A 347 -19.44 5.14 -18.25
C VAL A 347 -19.46 3.70 -18.73
N ARG A 348 -19.14 2.78 -17.83
CA ARG A 348 -19.20 1.34 -18.06
C ARG A 348 -20.49 0.79 -17.47
N VAL A 349 -21.22 0.03 -18.29
CA VAL A 349 -22.31 -0.83 -17.84
C VAL A 349 -21.75 -2.23 -17.66
N THR A 350 -21.91 -2.80 -16.49
CA THR A 350 -21.58 -4.21 -16.21
C THR A 350 -22.87 -4.94 -15.83
N VAL A 351 -23.13 -6.07 -16.48
CA VAL A 351 -24.26 -6.94 -16.16
C VAL A 351 -23.72 -8.22 -15.53
N VAL A 352 -24.24 -8.57 -14.35
CA VAL A 352 -23.88 -9.76 -13.60
C VAL A 352 -25.13 -10.56 -13.31
N GLU A 353 -25.12 -11.84 -13.63
CA GLU A 353 -26.22 -12.77 -13.40
C GLU A 353 -25.71 -13.98 -12.65
N ASP A 354 -26.33 -14.29 -11.50
CA ASP A 354 -25.94 -15.44 -10.67
C ASP A 354 -24.43 -15.54 -10.39
N GLY A 355 -23.80 -14.38 -10.11
CA GLY A 355 -22.38 -14.29 -9.82
C GLY A 355 -21.44 -14.34 -11.03
N ALA A 356 -21.96 -14.51 -12.25
CA ALA A 356 -21.16 -14.48 -13.47
C ALA A 356 -21.32 -13.14 -14.19
N GLU A 357 -20.20 -12.45 -14.43
CA GLU A 357 -20.21 -11.31 -15.33
C GLU A 357 -20.59 -11.78 -16.75
N ARG A 358 -21.30 -10.92 -17.48
CA ARG A 358 -21.65 -11.11 -18.89
C ARG A 358 -20.86 -10.10 -19.73
N PRO A 359 -19.61 -10.41 -20.16
CA PRO A 359 -18.78 -9.45 -20.90
C PRO A 359 -19.42 -8.98 -22.20
N GLY A 360 -20.19 -9.86 -22.87
CA GLY A 360 -20.94 -9.52 -24.09
C GLY A 360 -22.15 -8.60 -23.87
N ALA A 361 -22.60 -8.44 -22.63
CA ALA A 361 -23.62 -7.47 -22.22
C ALA A 361 -23.00 -6.21 -21.60
N ALA A 362 -21.68 -6.23 -21.33
CA ALA A 362 -20.97 -5.05 -20.87
C ALA A 362 -20.76 -4.09 -22.05
N ARG A 363 -21.09 -2.82 -21.83
CA ARG A 363 -20.88 -1.78 -22.85
C ARG A 363 -20.16 -0.59 -22.26
N ARG A 364 -19.28 0.00 -23.06
CA ARG A 364 -18.68 1.31 -22.81
C ARG A 364 -19.46 2.36 -23.58
N VAL A 365 -19.93 3.37 -22.89
CA VAL A 365 -20.56 4.53 -23.53
C VAL A 365 -19.49 5.62 -23.65
N LEU A 366 -19.08 5.88 -24.90
CA LEU A 366 -18.18 6.98 -25.24
C LEU A 366 -19.01 8.25 -25.47
N SER A 367 -18.57 9.37 -24.87
CA SER A 367 -19.01 10.69 -25.35
C SER A 367 -18.33 10.94 -26.69
N PRO A 368 -19.06 11.22 -27.78
CA PRO A 368 -18.44 11.74 -28.99
C PRO A 368 -17.75 13.07 -28.64
N ARG A 369 -16.46 13.23 -28.99
CA ARG A 369 -15.68 14.47 -28.78
C ARG A 369 -16.05 15.61 -29.73
N GLU A 370 -17.28 15.65 -30.23
CA GLU A 370 -17.65 16.53 -31.35
C GLU A 370 -18.59 17.64 -30.90
N ASP A 371 -18.08 18.60 -30.14
CA ASP A 371 -18.76 19.87 -29.93
C ASP A 371 -18.45 20.83 -31.08
N TYR A 372 -19.37 20.88 -32.04
CA TYR A 372 -19.38 21.88 -33.08
C TYR A 372 -19.93 23.21 -32.55
N VAL A 373 -19.24 24.31 -32.83
CA VAL A 373 -19.70 25.64 -32.44
C VAL A 373 -20.98 25.97 -33.22
N THR A 374 -22.03 26.41 -32.52
CA THR A 374 -23.26 26.94 -33.14
C THR A 374 -23.36 28.45 -32.93
N GLY A 375 -23.86 29.15 -33.94
CA GLY A 375 -24.12 30.58 -33.89
C GLY A 375 -25.34 30.91 -33.02
N PRO A 376 -25.59 32.21 -32.72
CA PRO A 376 -26.75 32.66 -31.93
C PRO A 376 -28.12 32.30 -32.54
N ASP A 377 -28.13 31.89 -33.81
CA ASP A 377 -29.29 31.44 -34.59
C ASP A 377 -29.48 29.92 -34.59
N GLY A 378 -28.66 29.18 -33.83
CA GLY A 378 -28.70 27.72 -33.72
C GLY A 378 -28.09 26.96 -34.89
N LYS A 379 -27.43 27.63 -35.84
CA LYS A 379 -26.80 27.00 -37.00
C LYS A 379 -25.30 26.73 -36.78
N PRO A 380 -24.70 25.74 -37.48
CA PRO A 380 -23.26 25.50 -37.49
C PRO A 380 -22.43 26.77 -37.76
N ALA A 381 -21.50 27.10 -36.86
CA ALA A 381 -20.50 28.13 -37.12
C ALA A 381 -19.43 27.57 -38.07
N LEU A 382 -19.18 28.26 -39.19
CA LEU A 382 -18.33 27.79 -40.26
C LEU A 382 -17.04 28.61 -40.39
N GLY A 383 -15.99 27.92 -40.83
CA GLY A 383 -14.67 28.37 -41.26
C GLY A 383 -14.72 29.42 -42.33
N ARG A 384 -13.64 30.21 -42.44
CA ARG A 384 -13.37 30.95 -43.69
C ARG A 384 -13.36 30.02 -44.91
N ASP A 385 -13.05 28.74 -44.71
CA ASP A 385 -12.98 27.71 -45.74
C ASP A 385 -14.22 26.79 -45.78
N GLY A 386 -15.32 27.15 -45.09
CA GLY A 386 -16.56 26.36 -45.04
C GLY A 386 -16.51 25.14 -44.12
N GLN A 387 -15.38 24.88 -43.45
CA GLN A 387 -15.25 23.81 -42.45
C GLN A 387 -15.90 24.22 -41.12
N GLN A 388 -16.75 23.37 -40.54
CA GLN A 388 -17.41 23.66 -39.28
C GLN A 388 -16.40 23.83 -38.14
N TRP A 389 -16.52 24.91 -37.37
CA TRP A 389 -15.61 25.18 -36.26
C TRP A 389 -15.89 24.15 -35.16
N GLN A 390 -14.84 23.44 -34.76
CA GLN A 390 -14.86 22.57 -33.59
C GLN A 390 -14.30 23.35 -32.41
N ARG A 391 -14.95 23.23 -31.25
CA ARG A 391 -14.43 23.83 -30.02
C ARG A 391 -13.33 22.92 -29.48
N ILE A 392 -12.08 23.18 -29.87
CA ILE A 392 -10.94 22.49 -29.26
C ILE A 392 -10.82 22.99 -27.82
N GLY A 393 -11.08 22.10 -26.86
CA GLY A 393 -10.76 22.33 -25.45
C GLY A 393 -11.93 22.61 -24.49
N VAL A 394 -13.19 22.35 -24.84
CA VAL A 394 -14.28 22.49 -23.86
C VAL A 394 -15.35 21.40 -24.02
N ASP A 395 -14.98 20.14 -23.78
CA ASP A 395 -15.88 19.25 -23.04
C ASP A 395 -15.10 18.82 -21.78
N PRO A 396 -15.16 19.61 -20.69
CA PRO A 396 -14.32 19.37 -19.52
C PRO A 396 -14.83 18.19 -18.65
N TRP A 397 -15.87 17.44 -19.07
CA TRP A 397 -16.41 16.36 -18.24
C TRP A 397 -16.71 15.03 -18.96
N PRO A 398 -16.48 13.87 -18.29
CA PRO A 398 -16.83 12.53 -18.76
C PRO A 398 -18.32 12.37 -19.10
N GLY A 399 -18.64 11.86 -20.29
CA GLY A 399 -20.02 11.58 -20.70
C GLY A 399 -20.90 12.82 -20.73
N SER A 400 -21.05 13.45 -21.90
CA SER A 400 -22.03 14.53 -22.10
C SER A 400 -23.40 14.17 -21.52
N THR A 401 -24.15 15.15 -21.00
CA THR A 401 -25.52 14.95 -20.50
C THR A 401 -26.35 14.13 -21.48
N ALA A 402 -26.20 14.36 -22.80
CA ALA A 402 -26.87 13.60 -23.85
C ALA A 402 -26.40 12.13 -23.98
N ALA A 403 -25.11 11.83 -23.78
CA ALA A 403 -24.62 10.44 -23.75
C ALA A 403 -25.16 9.69 -22.53
N TYR A 404 -25.19 10.34 -21.37
CA TYR A 404 -25.74 9.77 -20.14
C TYR A 404 -27.27 9.60 -20.21
N THR A 405 -28.01 10.58 -20.74
CA THR A 405 -29.46 10.46 -20.98
C THR A 405 -29.79 9.32 -21.95
N ARG A 406 -29.02 9.16 -23.04
CA ARG A 406 -29.18 8.02 -23.96
C ARG A 406 -28.92 6.69 -23.29
N LEU A 407 -27.91 6.62 -22.41
CA LEU A 407 -27.64 5.44 -21.60
C LEU A 407 -28.82 5.10 -20.69
N LEU A 408 -29.35 6.07 -19.94
CA LEU A 408 -30.51 5.86 -19.07
C LEU A 408 -31.74 5.40 -19.88
N ALA A 409 -31.99 5.99 -21.06
CA ALA A 409 -33.05 5.54 -21.95
C ALA A 409 -32.84 4.10 -22.47
N ALA A 410 -31.60 3.70 -22.74
CA ALA A 410 -31.26 2.34 -23.13
C ALA A 410 -31.48 1.35 -21.97
N LEU A 411 -31.16 1.71 -20.73
CA LEU A 411 -31.46 0.89 -19.55
C LEU A 411 -32.96 0.68 -19.36
N ALA A 412 -33.77 1.72 -19.56
CA ALA A 412 -35.22 1.61 -19.53
C ALA A 412 -35.72 0.64 -20.61
N THR A 413 -35.17 0.72 -21.82
CA THR A 413 -35.60 -0.10 -22.96
C THR A 413 -35.14 -1.56 -22.86
N GLU A 414 -33.88 -1.80 -22.46
CA GLU A 414 -33.25 -3.12 -22.47
C GLU A 414 -33.49 -3.91 -21.17
N HIS A 415 -33.62 -3.22 -20.04
CA HIS A 415 -33.70 -3.84 -18.71
C HIS A 415 -34.96 -3.45 -17.91
N GLY A 416 -35.77 -2.51 -18.40
CA GLY A 416 -36.92 -1.98 -17.65
C GLY A 416 -36.51 -1.07 -16.48
N ILE A 417 -35.27 -0.61 -16.44
CA ILE A 417 -34.74 0.22 -15.35
C ILE A 417 -35.01 1.69 -15.67
N THR A 418 -35.98 2.28 -14.98
CA THR A 418 -36.29 3.72 -15.07
C THR A 418 -35.84 4.39 -13.78
N TRP A 419 -34.71 5.10 -13.82
CA TRP A 419 -34.11 5.80 -12.70
C TRP A 419 -33.71 7.21 -13.11
N ASP A 420 -34.11 8.19 -12.29
CA ASP A 420 -33.74 9.60 -12.45
C ASP A 420 -32.82 10.01 -11.28
N PRO A 421 -31.51 10.21 -11.52
CA PRO A 421 -30.56 10.59 -10.46
C PRO A 421 -30.84 11.95 -9.83
N ALA A 422 -31.59 12.84 -10.51
CA ALA A 422 -31.92 14.16 -9.97
C ALA A 422 -33.14 14.11 -9.03
N ALA A 423 -34.08 13.19 -9.28
CA ALA A 423 -35.32 13.08 -8.52
C ALA A 423 -35.11 12.54 -7.09
N ASP A 424 -34.07 11.74 -6.87
CA ASP A 424 -33.83 11.09 -5.59
C ASP A 424 -33.06 11.94 -4.55
N GLY A 425 -32.69 13.18 -4.89
CA GLY A 425 -31.81 14.02 -4.07
C GLY A 425 -32.39 14.35 -2.69
N ASP A 426 -33.60 14.91 -2.69
CA ASP A 426 -34.30 15.35 -1.48
C ASP A 426 -35.09 14.22 -0.81
N GLU A 427 -35.35 13.13 -1.54
CA GLU A 427 -36.12 12.00 -1.04
C GLU A 427 -35.38 11.28 0.11
N PRO A 428 -36.02 11.09 1.28
CA PRO A 428 -35.41 10.37 2.38
C PRO A 428 -35.44 8.86 2.10
N LEU A 429 -34.38 8.35 1.50
CA LEU A 429 -34.23 6.95 1.09
C LEU A 429 -33.59 6.08 2.17
N ALA A 430 -33.89 4.78 2.19
CA ALA A 430 -33.27 3.83 3.10
C ALA A 430 -31.75 3.90 2.96
N SER A 431 -31.04 4.16 4.06
CA SER A 431 -29.59 4.41 4.02
C SER A 431 -28.89 3.76 5.20
N ALA A 432 -27.62 3.37 5.04
CA ALA A 432 -26.81 2.83 6.11
C ALA A 432 -25.32 3.01 5.82
N LEU A 433 -24.51 3.00 6.89
CA LEU A 433 -23.09 2.73 6.75
C LEU A 433 -22.90 1.25 6.46
N LEU A 434 -21.93 0.94 5.59
CA LEU A 434 -21.56 -0.42 5.27
C LEU A 434 -20.40 -0.88 6.15
N LEU A 435 -20.46 -2.15 6.53
CA LEU A 435 -19.27 -2.92 6.84
C LEU A 435 -18.87 -3.63 5.54
N PRO A 436 -17.81 -3.21 4.83
CA PRO A 436 -17.48 -3.80 3.54
C PRO A 436 -17.35 -5.33 3.58
N VAL A 437 -17.77 -6.01 2.51
CA VAL A 437 -17.50 -7.44 2.32
C VAL A 437 -15.98 -7.62 2.12
N LEU A 438 -15.40 -8.74 2.52
CA LEU A 438 -13.97 -9.03 2.27
C LEU A 438 -13.72 -9.28 0.79
N ASP A 439 -12.53 -8.95 0.31
CA ASP A 439 -12.09 -9.28 -1.06
C ASP A 439 -12.05 -10.80 -1.27
N ASP A 440 -12.22 -11.27 -2.51
CA ASP A 440 -12.08 -12.69 -2.78
C ASP A 440 -10.61 -13.06 -2.69
N LEU A 441 -10.36 -14.25 -2.16
CA LEU A 441 -9.01 -14.79 -2.16
C LEU A 441 -8.64 -15.12 -3.61
N PRO A 442 -7.51 -14.61 -4.11
CA PRO A 442 -7.08 -14.93 -5.46
C PRO A 442 -6.89 -16.45 -5.56
N PRO A 443 -7.27 -17.09 -6.68
CA PRO A 443 -6.94 -18.49 -6.89
C PRO A 443 -5.43 -18.66 -6.81
N ALA A 444 -4.95 -19.74 -6.18
CA ALA A 444 -3.53 -20.05 -6.11
C ALA A 444 -3.01 -20.34 -7.53
N ARG A 445 -2.49 -19.32 -8.23
CA ARG A 445 -2.03 -19.44 -9.62
C ARG A 445 -0.65 -20.08 -9.74
N THR A 446 0.17 -19.98 -8.69
CA THR A 446 1.51 -20.59 -8.65
C THR A 446 1.88 -20.87 -7.19
N PRO A 447 2.41 -22.07 -6.86
CA PRO A 447 2.94 -22.34 -5.53
C PRO A 447 4.08 -21.36 -5.23
N VAL A 448 4.06 -20.77 -4.04
CA VAL A 448 5.16 -19.93 -3.56
C VAL A 448 6.32 -20.86 -3.23
N SER A 449 7.45 -20.69 -3.92
CA SER A 449 8.63 -21.55 -3.74
C SER A 449 9.45 -21.16 -2.51
N SER A 450 9.49 -19.87 -2.15
CA SER A 450 10.24 -19.37 -1.00
C SER A 450 9.51 -18.27 -0.26
N VAL A 451 9.72 -18.18 1.06
CA VAL A 451 9.17 -17.14 1.93
C VAL A 451 10.24 -16.72 2.92
N ARG A 452 10.64 -15.44 2.88
CA ARG A 452 11.66 -14.86 3.78
C ARG A 452 12.87 -15.80 3.92
N ASP A 453 13.47 -16.14 2.77
CA ASP A 453 14.67 -16.99 2.65
C ASP A 453 14.48 -18.48 3.02
N VAL A 454 13.26 -18.92 3.33
CA VAL A 454 12.93 -20.35 3.55
C VAL A 454 12.42 -20.98 2.26
N ASP A 455 12.97 -22.15 1.89
CA ASP A 455 12.46 -22.99 0.80
C ASP A 455 11.14 -23.69 1.20
N LEU A 456 10.03 -22.95 1.05
CA LEU A 456 8.69 -23.47 1.31
C LEU A 456 8.34 -24.63 0.37
N GLY A 457 8.78 -24.57 -0.90
CA GLY A 457 8.54 -25.63 -1.87
C GLY A 457 9.12 -26.96 -1.40
N GLY A 458 10.40 -26.96 -1.00
CA GLY A 458 11.07 -28.13 -0.46
C GLY A 458 10.49 -28.61 0.86
N ILE A 459 9.97 -27.73 1.72
CA ILE A 459 9.25 -28.13 2.95
C ILE A 459 7.95 -28.86 2.60
N VAL A 460 7.16 -28.31 1.67
CA VAL A 460 5.88 -28.89 1.24
C VAL A 460 6.07 -30.26 0.61
N GLU A 461 7.12 -30.44 -0.22
CA GLU A 461 7.41 -31.71 -0.88
C GLU A 461 7.87 -32.82 0.10
N ARG A 462 8.64 -32.45 1.13
CA ARG A 462 9.26 -33.41 2.06
C ARG A 462 8.43 -33.71 3.30
N THR A 463 7.42 -32.90 3.61
CA THR A 463 6.64 -32.99 4.86
C THR A 463 5.28 -33.66 4.63
N PRO A 464 4.90 -34.69 5.42
CA PRO A 464 3.56 -35.26 5.35
C PRO A 464 2.46 -34.21 5.54
N PRO A 465 1.35 -34.24 4.77
CA PRO A 465 0.31 -33.20 4.81
C PRO A 465 -0.27 -32.92 6.20
N GLU A 466 -0.46 -33.94 7.02
CA GLU A 466 -0.98 -33.81 8.39
C GLU A 466 0.00 -33.05 9.30
N ARG A 467 1.30 -33.37 9.20
CA ARG A 467 2.35 -32.69 9.95
C ARG A 467 2.49 -31.24 9.50
N LEU A 468 2.49 -30.99 8.18
CA LEU A 468 2.52 -29.64 7.64
C LEU A 468 1.32 -28.82 8.13
N ARG A 469 0.12 -29.42 8.16
CA ARG A 469 -1.09 -28.76 8.66
C ARG A 469 -0.98 -28.43 10.14
N SER A 470 -0.48 -29.37 10.95
CA SER A 470 -0.24 -29.15 12.39
C SER A 470 0.78 -28.05 12.64
N ALA A 471 1.89 -28.04 11.89
CA ALA A 471 2.91 -26.99 12.00
C ALA A 471 2.33 -25.62 11.62
N MET A 472 1.60 -25.52 10.51
CA MET A 472 0.98 -24.25 10.10
C MET A 472 -0.11 -23.79 11.06
N ALA A 473 -0.85 -24.71 11.69
CA ALA A 473 -1.78 -24.37 12.76
C ALA A 473 -1.08 -23.77 13.99
N ALA A 474 0.07 -24.31 14.40
CA ALA A 474 0.87 -23.77 15.49
C ALA A 474 1.45 -22.38 15.13
N GLN A 475 1.97 -22.23 13.90
CA GLN A 475 2.47 -20.96 13.37
C GLN A 475 1.37 -19.89 13.32
N LEU A 476 0.16 -20.27 12.89
CA LEU A 476 -1.00 -19.38 12.87
C LEU A 476 -1.44 -18.99 14.29
N GLY A 477 -1.36 -19.90 15.25
CA GLY A 477 -1.60 -19.60 16.67
C GLY A 477 -0.62 -18.56 17.22
N ARG A 478 0.69 -18.73 16.95
CA ARG A 478 1.70 -17.75 17.35
C ARG A 478 1.51 -16.40 16.66
N LEU A 479 1.21 -16.38 15.35
CA LEU A 479 0.85 -15.15 14.63
C LEU A 479 -0.36 -14.43 15.27
N ALA A 480 -1.36 -15.20 15.71
CA ALA A 480 -2.54 -14.64 16.36
C ALA A 480 -2.19 -13.98 17.70
N SER A 481 -1.34 -14.61 18.51
CA SER A 481 -0.86 -14.04 19.78
C SER A 481 0.09 -12.85 19.59
N GLU A 482 0.96 -12.89 18.58
CA GLU A 482 1.86 -11.78 18.21
C GLU A 482 1.10 -10.52 17.79
N THR A 483 -0.07 -10.67 17.16
CA THR A 483 -0.93 -9.56 16.69
C THR A 483 -2.07 -9.21 17.66
N GLY A 484 -2.32 -10.07 18.65
CA GLY A 484 -3.40 -9.95 19.64
C GLY A 484 -4.80 -10.23 19.08
N ILE A 485 -4.94 -10.87 17.92
CA ILE A 485 -6.26 -11.21 17.36
C ILE A 485 -6.92 -12.39 18.08
N ASP A 486 -6.17 -13.16 18.84
CA ASP A 486 -6.68 -14.23 19.70
C ASP A 486 -7.46 -13.71 20.92
N ALA A 487 -7.43 -12.40 21.19
CA ALA A 487 -8.32 -11.77 22.17
C ALA A 487 -9.80 -11.76 21.74
N TYR A 488 -10.11 -11.91 20.45
CA TYR A 488 -11.48 -11.96 19.95
C TYR A 488 -12.05 -13.39 20.08
N PRO A 489 -13.17 -13.60 20.81
CA PRO A 489 -13.70 -14.93 21.09
C PRO A 489 -13.98 -15.76 19.83
N GLU A 490 -14.41 -15.10 18.75
CA GLU A 490 -14.74 -15.76 17.48
C GLU A 490 -13.47 -16.33 16.81
N ILE A 491 -12.34 -15.60 16.92
CA ILE A 491 -11.04 -16.01 16.38
C ILE A 491 -10.40 -17.06 17.31
N ALA A 492 -10.42 -16.85 18.62
CA ALA A 492 -9.92 -17.81 19.61
C ALA A 492 -10.60 -19.17 19.45
N GLY A 493 -11.93 -19.18 19.30
CA GLY A 493 -12.71 -20.39 19.06
C GLY A 493 -12.34 -21.09 17.74
N ALA A 494 -12.10 -20.34 16.67
CA ALA A 494 -11.65 -20.89 15.39
C ALA A 494 -10.25 -21.52 15.49
N LEU A 495 -9.30 -20.82 16.13
CA LEU A 495 -7.92 -21.31 16.33
C LEU A 495 -7.90 -22.60 17.17
N GLU A 496 -8.72 -22.67 18.22
CA GLU A 496 -8.79 -23.86 19.06
C GLU A 496 -9.37 -25.08 18.32
N ARG A 497 -10.38 -24.87 17.47
CA ARG A 497 -10.90 -25.93 16.59
C ARG A 497 -9.85 -26.39 15.58
N ILE A 498 -9.14 -25.45 14.96
CA ILE A 498 -8.02 -25.75 14.05
C ILE A 498 -6.95 -26.58 14.76
N ARG A 499 -6.58 -26.22 15.99
CA ARG A 499 -5.60 -26.95 16.81
C ARG A 499 -6.03 -28.38 17.12
N ARG A 500 -7.34 -28.62 17.27
CA ARG A 500 -7.93 -29.97 17.44
C ARG A 500 -8.21 -30.70 16.11
N ASN A 501 -7.84 -30.10 14.99
CA ASN A 501 -8.13 -30.58 13.64
C ASN A 501 -9.64 -30.77 13.36
N GLU A 502 -10.46 -29.90 13.94
CA GLU A 502 -11.90 -29.82 13.69
C GLU A 502 -12.19 -28.84 12.53
N PRO A 503 -13.21 -29.10 11.69
CA PRO A 503 -13.58 -28.17 10.62
C PRO A 503 -14.05 -26.84 11.22
N VAL A 504 -13.81 -25.73 10.52
CA VAL A 504 -14.31 -24.39 10.89
C VAL A 504 -14.99 -23.79 9.67
N ASP A 505 -16.27 -23.46 9.80
CA ASP A 505 -17.04 -22.84 8.74
C ASP A 505 -16.91 -21.31 8.79
N LEU A 506 -16.86 -20.69 7.61
CA LEU A 506 -16.87 -19.23 7.46
C LEU A 506 -18.07 -18.78 6.60
N PRO A 507 -19.32 -18.92 7.10
CA PRO A 507 -20.49 -18.48 6.37
C PRO A 507 -20.50 -16.95 6.26
N ALA A 508 -20.95 -16.45 5.11
CA ALA A 508 -21.07 -15.02 4.86
C ALA A 508 -22.03 -14.36 5.88
N GLY A 509 -21.55 -13.36 6.61
CA GLY A 509 -22.31 -12.71 7.68
C GLY A 509 -22.36 -13.47 9.01
N GLY A 510 -21.64 -14.60 9.15
CA GLY A 510 -21.44 -15.23 10.47
C GLY A 510 -20.46 -14.45 11.35
N ASP A 511 -20.42 -14.76 12.64
CA ASP A 511 -19.65 -13.98 13.63
C ASP A 511 -18.16 -13.83 13.28
N LEU A 512 -17.52 -14.91 12.80
CA LEU A 512 -16.13 -14.87 12.36
C LEU A 512 -15.93 -13.99 11.11
N ASP A 513 -16.84 -14.06 10.12
CA ASP A 513 -16.81 -13.20 8.93
C ASP A 513 -16.98 -11.73 9.31
N LEU A 514 -17.93 -11.42 10.20
CA LEU A 514 -18.17 -10.06 10.71
C LEU A 514 -16.95 -9.52 11.47
N ARG A 515 -16.29 -10.36 12.28
CA ARG A 515 -15.06 -9.98 12.98
C ARG A 515 -13.94 -9.63 11.98
N MET A 516 -13.69 -10.47 10.98
CA MET A 516 -12.68 -10.21 9.95
C MET A 516 -12.99 -8.94 9.17
N ARG A 517 -14.25 -8.72 8.80
CA ARG A 517 -14.68 -7.48 8.13
C ARG A 517 -14.51 -6.24 9.00
N THR A 518 -14.71 -6.38 10.31
CA THR A 518 -14.49 -5.30 11.28
C THR A 518 -13.01 -4.92 11.35
N LEU A 519 -12.10 -5.89 11.40
CA LEU A 519 -10.65 -5.62 11.37
C LEU A 519 -10.23 -4.90 10.09
N SER A 520 -10.72 -5.34 8.93
CA SER A 520 -10.47 -4.66 7.65
C SER A 520 -11.04 -3.24 7.61
N ALA A 521 -12.19 -3.01 8.26
CA ALA A 521 -12.78 -1.68 8.37
C ALA A 521 -11.99 -0.76 9.30
N GLU A 522 -11.40 -1.27 10.39
CA GLU A 522 -10.51 -0.49 11.28
C GLU A 522 -9.27 0.00 10.52
N VAL A 523 -8.61 -0.86 9.73
CA VAL A 523 -7.45 -0.48 8.91
C VAL A 523 -7.81 0.64 7.94
N ARG A 524 -8.92 0.48 7.23
CA ARG A 524 -9.40 1.46 6.25
C ARG A 524 -9.74 2.79 6.92
N ALA A 525 -10.43 2.75 8.07
CA ALA A 525 -10.78 3.93 8.84
C ALA A 525 -9.53 4.66 9.37
N ALA A 526 -8.57 3.93 9.94
CA ALA A 526 -7.32 4.50 10.44
C ALA A 526 -6.52 5.18 9.32
N ARG A 527 -6.42 4.53 8.15
CA ARG A 527 -5.76 5.11 6.98
C ARG A 527 -6.49 6.36 6.49
N GLY A 528 -7.81 6.31 6.37
CA GLY A 528 -8.63 7.45 5.95
C GLY A 528 -8.50 8.66 6.87
N LEU A 529 -8.46 8.44 8.19
CA LEU A 529 -8.26 9.50 9.18
C LEU A 529 -6.85 10.13 9.10
N LEU A 530 -5.81 9.32 8.92
CA LEU A 530 -4.44 9.83 8.71
C LEU A 530 -4.32 10.60 7.40
N ASP A 531 -4.94 10.11 6.32
CA ASP A 531 -4.97 10.78 5.03
C ASP A 531 -5.71 12.11 5.07
N ALA A 532 -6.81 12.19 5.82
CA ALA A 532 -7.55 13.43 6.03
C ALA A 532 -6.73 14.44 6.83
N ALA A 533 -6.09 14.02 7.93
CA ALA A 533 -5.25 14.89 8.76
C ALA A 533 -4.05 15.46 8.00
N ARG A 534 -3.48 14.72 7.03
CA ARG A 534 -2.41 15.24 6.16
C ARG A 534 -2.84 16.43 5.30
N ARG A 535 -4.14 16.58 5.04
CA ARG A 535 -4.72 17.66 4.21
C ARG A 535 -5.43 18.72 5.04
N GLY A 536 -5.60 18.48 6.35
CA GLY A 536 -6.35 19.34 7.27
C GLY A 536 -5.43 20.03 8.28
N PRO A 537 -5.97 21.00 9.04
CA PRO A 537 -5.22 21.68 10.10
C PRO A 537 -5.13 20.85 11.39
N ASP A 538 -6.04 19.90 11.59
CA ASP A 538 -6.17 19.12 12.83
C ASP A 538 -5.41 17.79 12.75
N PRO A 539 -4.73 17.36 13.84
CA PRO A 539 -4.08 16.06 13.88
C PRO A 539 -5.10 14.92 13.86
N ALA A 540 -4.69 13.77 13.31
CA ALA A 540 -5.52 12.57 13.31
C ALA A 540 -5.74 12.07 14.76
N PRO A 541 -6.93 11.52 15.08
CA PRO A 541 -7.20 10.91 16.39
C PRO A 541 -6.53 9.53 16.54
N VAL A 542 -5.79 9.08 15.53
CA VAL A 542 -5.02 7.83 15.50
C VAL A 542 -3.62 8.10 14.95
N THR A 543 -2.66 7.27 15.33
CA THR A 543 -1.25 7.37 14.93
C THR A 543 -0.89 6.40 13.80
N ALA A 544 0.28 6.59 13.19
CA ALA A 544 0.83 5.62 12.24
C ALA A 544 1.07 4.24 12.90
N ALA A 545 1.39 4.21 14.19
CA ALA A 545 1.56 2.97 14.95
C ALA A 545 0.23 2.24 15.18
N ASP A 546 -0.87 2.97 15.39
CA ASP A 546 -2.22 2.39 15.46
C ASP A 546 -2.60 1.74 14.12
N LEU A 547 -2.35 2.43 13.00
CA LEU A 547 -2.59 1.87 11.66
C LEU A 547 -1.76 0.60 11.44
N ALA A 548 -0.48 0.60 11.81
CA ALA A 548 0.39 -0.56 11.68
C ALA A 548 -0.13 -1.76 12.50
N ALA A 549 -0.61 -1.52 13.72
CA ALA A 549 -1.19 -2.55 14.57
C ALA A 549 -2.50 -3.12 13.98
N TRP A 550 -3.41 -2.27 13.49
CA TRP A 550 -4.62 -2.74 12.81
C TRP A 550 -4.30 -3.51 11.53
N ALA A 551 -3.31 -3.05 10.76
CA ALA A 551 -2.88 -3.73 9.53
C ALA A 551 -2.30 -5.12 9.81
N ALA A 552 -1.51 -5.27 10.88
CA ALA A 552 -1.01 -6.57 11.33
C ALA A 552 -2.15 -7.52 11.72
N ARG A 553 -3.18 -7.03 12.42
CA ARG A 553 -4.36 -7.82 12.80
C ARG A 553 -5.21 -8.26 11.62
N ASP A 554 -5.47 -7.34 10.68
CA ASP A 554 -6.21 -7.65 9.45
C ASP A 554 -5.45 -8.68 8.60
N SER A 555 -4.11 -8.55 8.55
CA SER A 555 -3.25 -9.50 7.83
C SER A 555 -3.24 -10.89 8.48
N ALA A 556 -3.21 -10.98 9.81
CA ALA A 556 -3.32 -12.24 10.53
C ALA A 556 -4.72 -12.87 10.40
N ALA A 557 -5.78 -12.06 10.40
CA ALA A 557 -7.14 -12.51 10.10
C ALA A 557 -7.28 -13.01 8.65
N GLY A 558 -6.60 -12.35 7.71
CA GLY A 558 -6.44 -12.81 6.32
C GLY A 558 -5.73 -14.15 6.23
N ALA A 559 -4.62 -14.33 6.94
CA ALA A 559 -3.89 -15.61 7.00
C ALA A 559 -4.76 -16.75 7.57
N LEU A 560 -5.55 -16.48 8.62
CA LEU A 560 -6.55 -17.42 9.13
C LEU A 560 -7.60 -17.76 8.05
N ARG A 561 -8.13 -16.76 7.35
CA ARG A 561 -9.11 -16.96 6.28
C ARG A 561 -8.54 -17.80 5.13
N GLU A 562 -7.30 -17.55 4.72
CA GLU A 562 -6.61 -18.36 3.71
C GLU A 562 -6.39 -19.80 4.18
N PHE A 563 -6.02 -20.02 5.45
CA PHE A 563 -5.89 -21.36 6.01
C PHE A 563 -7.19 -22.18 5.97
N LEU A 564 -8.33 -21.49 6.08
CA LEU A 564 -9.66 -22.12 6.01
C LEU A 564 -10.12 -22.41 4.59
N LEU A 565 -9.76 -21.56 3.62
CA LEU A 565 -10.38 -21.55 2.29
C LEU A 565 -9.45 -21.95 1.13
N LEU A 566 -8.13 -21.85 1.31
CA LEU A 566 -7.14 -22.14 0.27
C LEU A 566 -6.40 -23.46 0.54
N PRO A 567 -5.76 -24.04 -0.49
CA PRO A 567 -4.80 -25.12 -0.29
C PRO A 567 -3.70 -24.71 0.70
N LEU A 568 -3.33 -25.65 1.57
CA LEU A 568 -2.37 -25.41 2.66
C LEU A 568 -1.05 -24.74 2.21
N PRO A 569 -0.42 -25.07 1.06
CA PRO A 569 0.80 -24.38 0.64
C PRO A 569 0.64 -22.88 0.40
N ALA A 570 -0.52 -22.44 -0.09
CA ALA A 570 -0.80 -21.02 -0.29
C ALA A 570 -0.97 -20.30 1.06
N ALA A 571 -1.76 -20.90 1.96
CA ALA A 571 -1.96 -20.37 3.31
C ALA A 571 -0.66 -20.35 4.13
N ALA A 572 0.19 -21.39 4.00
CA ALA A 572 1.48 -21.49 4.67
C ALA A 572 2.38 -20.30 4.33
N ALA A 573 2.40 -19.89 3.05
CA ALA A 573 3.21 -18.78 2.62
C ALA A 573 2.82 -17.48 3.34
N THR A 574 1.52 -17.19 3.39
CA THR A 574 0.98 -16.02 4.07
C THR A 574 1.22 -16.07 5.57
N ILE A 575 0.97 -17.22 6.23
CA ILE A 575 1.19 -17.38 7.68
C ILE A 575 2.65 -17.05 8.05
N LEU A 576 3.61 -17.65 7.34
CA LEU A 576 5.03 -17.47 7.63
C LEU A 576 5.53 -16.06 7.29
N TYR A 577 5.05 -15.47 6.17
CA TYR A 577 5.39 -14.10 5.80
C TYR A 577 4.93 -13.07 6.85
N GLN A 578 3.79 -13.33 7.49
CA GLN A 578 3.19 -12.42 8.45
C GLN A 578 3.71 -12.56 9.89
N ARG A 579 4.51 -13.61 10.21
CA ARG A 579 5.13 -13.77 11.54
C ARG A 579 5.92 -12.53 11.92
N LEU A 580 5.69 -12.02 13.14
CA LEU A 580 6.29 -10.78 13.62
C LEU A 580 7.65 -11.00 14.29
N SER A 581 7.81 -12.13 15.00
CA SER A 581 9.04 -12.53 15.68
C SER A 581 10.13 -12.91 14.68
N VAL A 582 11.40 -12.51 14.90
CA VAL A 582 12.57 -12.96 14.13
C VAL A 582 12.90 -14.45 14.35
N HIS A 583 12.47 -15.04 15.46
CA HIS A 583 12.72 -16.44 15.83
C HIS A 583 11.70 -17.42 15.22
N TRP A 584 10.83 -16.95 14.34
CA TRP A 584 9.78 -17.77 13.74
C TRP A 584 10.30 -19.00 12.98
N ARG A 585 11.54 -18.96 12.46
CA ARG A 585 12.18 -20.10 11.79
C ARG A 585 12.52 -21.23 12.75
N ASP A 586 12.98 -20.90 13.96
CA ASP A 586 13.27 -21.88 15.00
C ASP A 586 11.97 -22.55 15.47
N ASP A 587 10.91 -21.74 15.66
CA ASP A 587 9.57 -22.26 15.95
C ASP A 587 9.10 -23.23 14.84
N LEU A 588 9.29 -22.85 13.57
CA LEU A 588 8.87 -23.66 12.44
C LEU A 588 9.64 -24.98 12.38
N ALA A 589 10.96 -24.93 12.57
CA ALA A 589 11.79 -26.13 12.62
C ALA A 589 11.34 -27.07 13.75
N ALA A 590 11.01 -26.52 14.93
CA ALA A 590 10.48 -27.30 16.04
C ALA A 590 9.12 -27.95 15.72
N ASP A 591 8.19 -27.22 15.10
CA ASP A 591 6.89 -27.79 14.75
C ASP A 591 6.98 -28.86 13.65
N LEU A 592 7.91 -28.69 12.71
CA LEU A 592 8.17 -29.67 11.64
C LEU A 592 8.95 -30.89 12.13
N GLY A 593 9.71 -30.77 13.22
CA GLY A 593 10.45 -31.87 13.85
C GLY A 593 9.60 -32.80 14.74
N GLY A 594 8.35 -32.39 15.03
CA GLY A 594 7.40 -33.07 15.91
C GLY A 594 6.92 -34.46 15.46
#